data_AF-A0A838DG11-F1
#
_entry.id   AF-A0A838DG11-F1
#
_cell.length_a   1.000
_cell.length_b   1.000
_cell.length_c   1.000
_cell.angle_alpha   90.00
_cell.angle_beta   90.00
_cell.angle_gamma   90.00
#
_symmetry.space_group_name_H-M   'P 1'
#
loop_
_entity.id
_entity.type
_entity.pdbx_description
1 polymer ?
#
loop_
_entity_poly.entity_id
_entity_poly.type
_entity_poly.pdbx_seq_one_letter_code
_entity_poly.pdbx_strand_id
1 'polypeptide(L)'
;MQSDDAAEPVEWDVEELQRSINEWNGIATKIIELMHETLDDPRSQNWRPHFHQIVGVVSRFRELCRRESAQLGSWREDGLAPDEAYQRVWEEGDQLVQWLHRMMRE
;
A
#
# COMPACT_ATOMS: atom_id res chain seq x y z
N MET A 1 4.45 29.11 30.36
CA MET A 1 5.32 28.55 29.32
C MET A 1 4.62 27.30 28.82
N GLN A 2 3.98 27.38 27.65
CA GLN A 2 3.53 26.19 26.94
C GLN A 2 4.79 25.55 26.34
N SER A 3 5.07 24.31 26.71
CA SER A 3 6.02 23.51 25.94
C SER A 3 5.31 23.17 24.64
N ASP A 4 5.79 23.76 23.53
CA ASP A 4 5.58 23.15 22.23
C ASP A 4 6.27 21.78 22.30
N ASP A 5 5.47 20.74 22.57
CA ASP A 5 5.79 19.35 22.24
C ASP A 5 5.73 19.23 20.72
N ALA A 6 6.61 19.95 20.03
CA ALA A 6 6.91 19.71 18.64
C ALA A 6 7.65 18.37 18.62
N ALA A 7 6.89 17.29 18.43
CA ALA A 7 7.47 15.98 18.13
C ALA A 7 8.48 16.20 17.00
N GLU A 8 9.77 16.01 17.29
CA GLU A 8 10.80 16.12 16.27
C GLU A 8 10.42 15.15 15.14
N PRO A 9 10.43 15.61 13.88
CA PRO A 9 10.12 14.74 12.76
C PRO A 9 11.10 13.57 12.79
N VAL A 10 10.57 12.36 12.95
CA VAL A 10 11.37 11.14 12.86
C VAL A 10 11.92 11.10 11.43
N GLU A 11 13.22 11.34 11.26
CA GLU A 11 13.91 11.09 10.00
C GLU A 11 14.07 9.58 9.86
N TRP A 12 13.20 8.97 9.05
CA TRP A 12 13.33 7.55 8.73
C TRP A 12 14.48 7.36 7.75
N ASP A 13 15.33 6.39 8.03
CA ASP A 13 16.37 6.00 7.10
C ASP A 13 15.74 5.44 5.80
N VAL A 14 16.39 5.72 4.67
CA VAL A 14 15.95 5.25 3.34
C VAL A 14 15.79 3.73 3.34
N GLU A 15 16.67 3.00 4.03
CA GLU A 15 16.57 1.54 4.14
C GLU A 15 15.31 1.08 4.89
N GLU A 16 14.90 1.80 5.92
CA GLU A 16 13.70 1.48 6.72
C GLU A 16 12.42 1.79 5.94
N LEU A 17 12.38 2.94 5.27
CA LEU A 17 11.28 3.28 4.37
C LEU A 17 11.15 2.26 3.23
N GLN A 18 12.27 1.86 2.63
CA GLN A 18 12.28 0.86 1.57
C GLN A 18 11.79 -0.51 2.08
N ARG A 19 12.21 -0.92 3.28
CA ARG A 19 11.72 -2.14 3.94
C ARG A 19 10.21 -2.11 4.12
N SER A 20 9.68 -1.01 4.66
CA SER A 20 8.24 -0.84 4.88
C SER A 20 7.45 -0.92 3.56
N ILE A 21 7.87 -0.22 2.51
CA ILE A 21 7.22 -0.29 1.19
C ILE A 21 7.29 -1.70 0.61
N ASN A 22 8.40 -2.41 0.79
CA ASN A 22 8.54 -3.80 0.35
C ASN A 22 7.62 -4.76 1.11
N GLU A 23 7.36 -4.53 2.39
CA GLU A 23 6.38 -5.29 3.16
C GLU A 23 4.97 -5.10 2.60
N TRP A 24 4.57 -3.85 2.29
CA TRP A 24 3.30 -3.55 1.63
C TRP A 24 3.15 -4.25 0.27
N ASN A 25 4.21 -4.24 -0.55
CA ASN A 25 4.27 -4.99 -1.81
C ASN A 25 4.07 -6.50 -1.59
N GLY A 26 4.69 -7.05 -0.54
CA GLY A 26 4.53 -8.46 -0.16
C GLY A 26 3.10 -8.80 0.28
N ILE A 27 2.47 -7.93 1.08
CA ILE A 27 1.07 -8.07 1.51
C ILE A 27 0.14 -8.02 0.29
N ALA A 28 0.32 -7.05 -0.61
CA ALA A 28 -0.49 -6.93 -1.82
C ALA A 28 -0.36 -8.17 -2.72
N THR A 29 0.84 -8.74 -2.83
CA THR A 29 1.09 -9.99 -3.56
C THR A 29 0.30 -11.15 -2.94
N LYS A 30 0.37 -11.33 -1.61
CA LYS A 30 -0.38 -12.38 -0.90
C LYS A 30 -1.89 -12.23 -1.03
N ILE A 31 -2.41 -11.00 -1.00
CA ILE A 31 -3.84 -10.75 -1.21
C ILE A 31 -4.25 -11.23 -2.61
N ILE A 32 -3.48 -10.88 -3.66
CA ILE A 32 -3.77 -11.31 -5.02
C ILE A 32 -3.75 -12.85 -5.13
N GLU A 33 -2.73 -13.50 -4.57
CA GLU A 33 -2.63 -14.97 -4.55
C GLU A 33 -3.84 -15.61 -3.87
N LEU A 34 -4.18 -15.17 -2.66
CA LEU A 34 -5.35 -15.67 -1.92
C LEU A 34 -6.66 -15.46 -2.69
N MET A 35 -6.83 -14.33 -3.38
CA MET A 35 -8.01 -14.08 -4.20
C MET A 35 -8.12 -15.06 -5.37
N HIS A 36 -7.01 -15.44 -6.00
CA HIS A 36 -7.01 -16.45 -7.07
C HIS A 36 -7.28 -17.85 -6.54
N GLU A 37 -6.66 -18.23 -5.41
CA GLU A 37 -6.86 -19.53 -4.77
C GLU A 37 -8.30 -19.74 -4.30
N THR A 38 -8.96 -18.67 -3.86
CA THR A 38 -10.33 -18.71 -3.32
C THR A 38 -11.41 -18.52 -4.38
N LEU A 39 -11.04 -18.25 -5.65
CA LEU A 39 -11.98 -18.01 -6.74
C LEU A 39 -12.90 -19.22 -7.01
N ASP A 40 -12.37 -20.43 -6.80
CA ASP A 40 -13.09 -21.68 -7.00
C ASP A 40 -13.78 -22.19 -5.73
N ASP A 41 -13.63 -21.52 -4.57
CA ASP A 41 -14.31 -21.93 -3.33
C ASP A 41 -15.80 -21.54 -3.39
N PRO A 42 -16.73 -22.51 -3.40
CA PRO A 42 -18.17 -22.24 -3.48
C PRO A 42 -18.74 -21.53 -2.23
N ARG A 43 -17.96 -21.39 -1.16
CA ARG A 43 -18.37 -20.75 0.10
C ARG A 43 -18.19 -19.23 0.10
N SER A 44 -17.47 -18.66 -0.86
CA SER A 44 -17.26 -17.20 -0.98
C SER A 44 -18.26 -16.55 -1.92
N GLN A 45 -19.15 -15.70 -1.40
CA GLN A 45 -20.27 -15.16 -2.18
C GLN A 45 -20.27 -13.64 -2.40
N ASN A 46 -19.76 -12.81 -1.47
CA ASN A 46 -19.97 -11.35 -1.58
C ASN A 46 -18.91 -10.63 -2.44
N TRP A 47 -17.63 -11.02 -2.33
CA TRP A 47 -16.55 -10.35 -3.06
C TRP A 47 -16.37 -10.88 -4.49
N ARG A 48 -16.92 -12.07 -4.81
CA ARG A 48 -16.67 -12.78 -6.07
C ARG A 48 -17.08 -11.97 -7.32
N PRO A 49 -18.23 -11.26 -7.34
CA PRO A 49 -18.56 -10.36 -8.45
C PRO A 49 -17.54 -9.23 -8.66
N HIS A 50 -16.81 -8.87 -7.60
CA HIS A 50 -15.82 -7.80 -7.58
C HIS A 50 -14.38 -8.29 -7.75
N PHE A 51 -14.14 -9.59 -7.99
CA PHE A 51 -12.80 -10.18 -8.07
C PHE A 51 -11.84 -9.37 -8.96
N HIS A 52 -12.23 -9.08 -10.21
CA HIS A 52 -11.39 -8.34 -11.15
C HIS A 52 -11.13 -6.89 -10.69
N GLN A 53 -12.09 -6.28 -10.00
CA GLN A 53 -11.92 -4.93 -9.43
C GLN A 53 -10.92 -4.97 -8.29
N ILE A 54 -11.07 -5.91 -7.35
CA ILE A 54 -10.17 -6.10 -6.20
C ILE A 54 -8.75 -6.36 -6.70
N VAL A 55 -8.56 -7.36 -7.56
CA VAL A 55 -7.24 -7.70 -8.11
C VAL A 55 -6.65 -6.51 -8.86
N GLY A 56 -7.46 -5.78 -9.64
CA GLY A 56 -7.01 -4.59 -10.36
C GLY A 56 -6.51 -3.48 -9.44
N VAL A 57 -7.27 -3.12 -8.40
CA VAL A 57 -6.88 -2.07 -7.44
C VAL A 57 -5.63 -2.50 -6.65
N VAL A 58 -5.62 -3.73 -6.12
CA VAL A 58 -4.47 -4.25 -5.36
C VAL A 58 -3.22 -4.34 -6.24
N SER A 59 -3.37 -4.70 -7.52
CA SER A 59 -2.23 -4.73 -8.47
C SER A 59 -1.66 -3.34 -8.74
N ARG A 60 -2.50 -2.30 -8.83
CA ARG A 60 -2.03 -0.92 -8.98
C ARG A 60 -1.27 -0.45 -7.75
N PHE A 61 -1.78 -0.75 -6.56
CA PHE A 61 -1.07 -0.47 -5.30
C PHE A 61 0.27 -1.20 -5.23
N ARG A 62 0.30 -2.48 -5.62
CA ARG A 62 1.54 -3.26 -5.70
C ARG A 62 2.57 -2.61 -6.63
N GLU A 63 2.13 -2.15 -7.80
CA GLU A 63 3.02 -1.48 -8.77
C GLU A 63 3.54 -0.14 -8.24
N LEU A 64 2.70 0.62 -7.52
CA LEU A 64 3.14 1.81 -6.80
C LEU A 64 4.26 1.44 -5.80
N CYS A 65 4.05 0.44 -4.93
CA CYS A 65 5.07 0.03 -3.97
C CYS A 65 6.39 -0.37 -4.66
N ARG A 66 6.32 -1.12 -5.76
CA ARG A 66 7.52 -1.51 -6.53
C ARG A 66 8.26 -0.30 -7.09
N ARG A 67 7.53 0.65 -7.67
CA ARG A 67 8.11 1.87 -8.25
C ARG A 67 8.75 2.73 -7.16
N GLU A 68 8.02 3.04 -6.10
CA GLU A 68 8.52 3.91 -5.03
C GLU A 68 9.69 3.27 -4.28
N SER A 69 9.65 1.96 -4.01
CA SER A 69 10.77 1.22 -3.41
C SER A 69 12.03 1.24 -4.29
N ALA A 70 11.88 1.10 -5.61
CA ALA A 70 13.00 1.12 -6.54
C ALA A 70 13.61 2.52 -6.73
N GLN A 71 12.81 3.57 -6.52
CA GLN A 71 13.22 4.97 -6.69
C GLN A 71 13.69 5.61 -5.38
N LEU A 72 13.46 4.97 -4.23
CA LEU A 72 13.89 5.48 -2.94
C LEU A 72 15.41 5.68 -2.89
N GLY A 73 15.85 6.85 -2.45
CA GLY A 73 17.27 7.21 -2.37
C GLY A 73 17.95 7.47 -3.73
N SER A 74 17.22 7.39 -4.84
CA SER A 74 17.70 7.75 -6.17
C SER A 74 17.30 9.17 -6.56
N TRP A 75 17.98 9.76 -7.55
CA TRP A 75 17.54 11.02 -8.14
C TRP A 75 16.24 10.81 -8.91
N ARG A 76 15.24 11.67 -8.67
CA ARG A 76 13.89 11.57 -9.25
C ARG A 76 13.54 12.80 -10.08
N GLU A 77 12.83 12.58 -11.18
CA GLU A 77 12.31 13.67 -12.03
C GLU A 77 11.16 14.44 -11.36
N ASP A 78 10.39 13.78 -10.49
CA ASP A 78 9.27 14.38 -9.76
C ASP A 78 9.71 15.15 -8.50
N GLY A 79 10.99 15.09 -8.14
CA GLY A 79 11.57 15.83 -7.01
C GLY A 79 11.10 15.39 -5.62
N LEU A 80 10.34 14.29 -5.51
CA LEU A 80 9.81 13.83 -4.22
C LEU A 80 10.93 13.39 -3.29
N ALA A 81 10.87 13.85 -2.04
CA ALA A 81 11.74 13.36 -0.98
C ALA A 81 11.36 11.91 -0.58
N PRO A 82 12.28 11.14 0.03
CA PRO A 82 12.02 9.74 0.39
C PRO A 82 10.80 9.53 1.31
N ASP A 83 10.62 10.43 2.27
CA ASP A 83 9.48 10.45 3.20
C ASP A 83 8.18 10.80 2.50
N GLU A 84 8.18 11.73 1.55
CA GLU A 84 7.01 12.04 0.71
C GLU A 84 6.62 10.86 -0.19
N ALA A 85 7.61 10.16 -0.74
CA ALA A 85 7.40 8.94 -1.52
C ALA A 85 6.78 7.83 -0.66
N TYR A 86 7.25 7.67 0.58
CA TYR A 86 6.64 6.75 1.55
C TYR A 86 5.21 7.16 1.91
N GLN A 87 4.98 8.44 2.21
CA GLN A 87 3.66 8.97 2.57
C GLN A 87 2.64 8.71 1.46
N ARG A 88 3.04 8.87 0.20
CA ARG A 88 2.20 8.53 -0.96
C ARG A 88 1.80 7.04 -0.96
N VAL A 89 2.74 6.13 -0.69
CA VAL A 89 2.43 4.70 -0.57
C VAL A 89 1.46 4.46 0.58
N TRP A 90 1.70 5.09 1.73
CA TRP A 90 0.85 4.96 2.91
C TRP A 90 -0.59 5.41 2.62
N GLU A 91 -0.79 6.59 2.04
CA GLU A 91 -2.11 7.14 1.71
C GLU A 91 -2.90 6.25 0.74
N GLU A 92 -2.24 5.75 -0.31
CA GLU A 92 -2.85 4.82 -1.25
C GLU A 92 -3.20 3.48 -0.59
N GLY A 93 -2.35 3.02 0.34
CA GLY A 93 -2.61 1.83 1.16
C GLY A 93 -3.83 2.00 2.07
N ASP A 94 -3.95 3.14 2.76
CA ASP A 94 -5.10 3.45 3.61
C ASP A 94 -6.40 3.54 2.79
N GLN A 95 -6.37 4.23 1.65
CA GLN A 95 -7.51 4.29 0.73
C GLN A 95 -7.93 2.91 0.22
N LEU A 96 -6.97 2.04 -0.11
CA LEU A 96 -7.23 0.65 -0.50
C LEU A 96 -7.92 -0.12 0.63
N VAL A 97 -7.40 -0.04 1.85
CA VAL A 97 -7.99 -0.73 3.02
C VAL A 97 -9.41 -0.25 3.28
N GLN A 98 -9.63 1.07 3.28
CA GLN A 98 -10.97 1.65 3.47
C GLN A 98 -11.96 1.21 2.39
N TRP A 99 -11.51 1.14 1.13
CA TRP A 99 -12.33 0.68 0.02
C TRP A 99 -12.68 -0.81 0.12
N LEU A 100 -11.69 -1.67 0.39
CA LEU A 100 -11.91 -3.11 0.61
C LEU A 100 -12.87 -3.35 1.77
N HIS A 101 -12.68 -2.63 2.87
CA HIS A 101 -13.53 -2.73 4.05
C HIS A 101 -14.98 -2.29 3.78
N ARG A 102 -15.20 -1.24 2.98
CA ARG A 102 -16.54 -0.83 2.55
C ARG A 102 -17.20 -1.93 1.70
N MET A 103 -16.47 -2.46 0.71
CA MET A 103 -16.97 -3.53 -0.15
C MET A 103 -17.33 -4.80 0.62
N MET A 104 -16.61 -5.14 1.69
CA MET A 104 -16.90 -6.34 2.48
C MET A 104 -18.11 -6.18 3.43
N ARG A 105 -18.55 -4.95 3.70
CA ARG A 105 -19.68 -4.67 4.61
C ARG A 105 -21.01 -4.48 3.89
N GLU A 106 -20.96 -4.00 2.65
CA GLU A 106 -22.13 -3.83 1.76
C GLU A 106 -22.50 -5.15 1.06
#